data_AF-A0A3C7WHJ0-F1
#
_entry.id   AF-A0A3C7WHJ0-F1
#
_cell.length_a   1.000
_cell.length_b   1.000
_cell.length_c   1.000
_cell.angle_alpha   90.00
_cell.angle_beta   90.00
_cell.angle_gamma   90.00
#
_symmetry.space_group_name_H-M   'P 1'
#
loop_
_entity.id
_entity.type
_entity.pdbx_description
1 polymer ?
#
loop_
_entity_poly.entity_id
_entity_poly.type
_entity_poly.pdbx_seq_one_letter_code
_entity_poly.pdbx_strand_id
1 'polypeptide(L)'
;MRLARGEFAVSGVEIYDFYGTLQGAGRSSTVLNLYPNGVSCGTERQTPLTFRRGDFKIKYLTIRALSTCQGTDNSYTAIALYGRPKGAGCDPDVLFARFERITMETDEQEGENRITAVRAGAEAAFTLDGCSRFLLGKLDVWRSTFRGFNRVIAARMQGHATVDISNNRFENCTNAFNTDLASQDTSIVGNYFGPDAESRSRRSVAIAHGRARNFDPNDIRVERNTFILNQGGSAFTTVGRAEDITPRQSAITIANNLIEIEQSAGPTSVAVINIDAYNGGVIKNNLMTGTAARNGVLFSGARMIDGWLIDGNDFGGNPIRFDPYIGVTIGDNFIGEDQNTTVIYEGF
;
A
#
# COMPACT_ATOMS: atom_id res chain seq x y z
N MET A 1 -18.61 -1.73 21.06
CA MET A 1 -17.94 -0.94 22.11
C MET A 1 -17.94 0.53 21.70
N ARG A 2 -18.44 1.43 22.56
CA ARG A 2 -18.42 2.87 22.30
C ARG A 2 -17.57 3.57 23.36
N LEU A 3 -16.56 4.31 22.92
CA LEU A 3 -15.74 5.16 23.77
C LEU A 3 -16.43 6.52 23.97
N ALA A 4 -16.25 7.10 25.16
CA ALA A 4 -16.71 8.44 25.47
C ALA A 4 -15.83 9.51 24.80
N ARG A 5 -16.12 10.79 25.07
CA ARG A 5 -15.16 11.86 24.79
C ARG A 5 -13.98 11.77 25.75
N GLY A 6 -12.78 12.07 25.28
CA GLY A 6 -11.54 12.00 26.07
C GLY A 6 -10.46 11.14 25.41
N GLU A 7 -9.40 10.90 26.17
CA GLU A 7 -8.26 10.09 25.74
C GLU A 7 -8.24 8.73 26.44
N PHE A 8 -7.85 7.69 25.70
CA PHE A 8 -7.78 6.31 26.18
C PHE A 8 -6.41 5.74 25.82
N ALA A 9 -5.75 5.07 26.76
CA ALA A 9 -4.48 4.39 26.52
C ALA A 9 -4.71 2.87 26.33
N VAL A 10 -4.06 2.28 25.33
CA VAL A 10 -4.06 0.83 25.07
C VAL A 10 -2.64 0.36 24.76
N SER A 11 -2.26 -0.78 25.36
CA SER A 11 -1.04 -1.53 25.10
C SER A 11 -1.36 -3.02 25.29
N GLY A 12 -0.77 -3.90 24.48
CA GLY A 12 -0.87 -5.35 24.65
C GLY A 12 -2.24 -5.99 24.47
N VAL A 13 -3.21 -5.31 23.84
CA VAL A 13 -4.58 -5.84 23.73
C VAL A 13 -4.70 -6.75 22.50
N GLU A 14 -4.84 -8.05 22.75
CA GLU A 14 -5.30 -9.02 21.75
C GLU A 14 -6.79 -9.34 21.95
N ILE A 15 -7.56 -9.31 20.85
CA ILE A 15 -9.00 -9.55 20.85
C ILE A 15 -9.29 -10.69 19.90
N TYR A 16 -9.95 -11.73 20.39
CA TYR A 16 -10.32 -12.93 19.64
C TYR A 16 -11.81 -12.91 19.28
N ASP A 17 -12.13 -13.35 18.06
CA ASP A 17 -13.49 -13.58 17.56
C ASP A 17 -14.44 -12.37 17.73
N PHE A 18 -13.91 -11.17 17.47
CA PHE A 18 -14.67 -9.93 17.67
C PHE A 18 -15.63 -9.65 16.51
N TYR A 19 -16.92 -9.61 16.83
CA TYR A 19 -17.98 -9.17 15.92
C TYR A 19 -18.58 -7.87 16.44
N GLY A 20 -18.30 -6.74 15.79
CA GLY A 20 -18.88 -5.46 16.19
C GLY A 20 -18.11 -4.22 15.74
N THR A 21 -18.33 -3.13 16.47
CA THR A 21 -17.69 -1.83 16.19
C THR A 21 -17.03 -1.27 17.45
N LEU A 22 -15.78 -0.83 17.32
CA LEU A 22 -15.10 0.08 18.24
C LEU A 22 -15.32 1.51 17.70
N GLN A 23 -16.08 2.32 18.44
CA GLN A 23 -16.52 3.64 17.97
C GLN A 23 -16.22 4.72 18.99
N GLY A 24 -15.61 5.83 18.54
CA GLY A 24 -15.47 7.05 19.34
C GLY A 24 -16.71 7.93 19.32
N ALA A 25 -16.71 8.95 20.17
CA ALA A 25 -17.71 10.01 20.18
C ALA A 25 -17.55 10.99 19.00
N GLY A 26 -16.38 11.02 18.37
CA GLY A 26 -16.05 11.85 17.21
C GLY A 26 -14.55 11.88 16.95
N ARG A 27 -14.14 12.05 15.69
CA ARG A 27 -12.71 11.99 15.28
C ARG A 27 -11.83 12.95 16.09
N SER A 28 -12.29 14.17 16.34
CA SER A 28 -11.61 15.18 17.16
C SER A 28 -11.97 15.17 18.65
N SER A 29 -12.76 14.19 19.11
CA SER A 29 -13.29 14.15 20.49
C SER A 29 -12.95 12.88 21.26
N THR A 30 -12.43 11.85 20.58
CA THR A 30 -11.97 10.59 21.18
C THR A 30 -10.61 10.28 20.59
N VAL A 31 -9.59 10.19 21.45
CA VAL A 31 -8.23 9.79 21.08
C VAL A 31 -7.90 8.45 21.72
N LEU A 32 -7.32 7.54 20.95
CA LEU A 32 -6.82 6.25 21.38
C LEU A 32 -5.29 6.24 21.22
N ASN A 33 -4.59 6.43 22.33
CA ASN A 33 -3.14 6.41 22.42
C ASN A 33 -2.68 4.95 22.51
N LEU A 34 -1.95 4.49 21.49
CA LEU A 34 -1.45 3.13 21.36
C LEU A 34 0.03 3.09 21.71
N TYR A 35 0.36 2.41 22.81
CA TYR A 35 1.72 2.28 23.32
C TYR A 35 2.28 0.87 23.04
N PRO A 36 3.58 0.75 22.73
CA PRO A 36 4.23 -0.54 22.52
C PRO A 36 4.05 -1.49 23.72
N ASN A 37 4.18 -2.79 23.45
CA ASN A 37 3.99 -3.84 24.44
C ASN A 37 5.30 -4.01 25.23
N GLY A 38 5.55 -3.10 26.18
CA GLY A 38 6.76 -3.07 27.00
C GLY A 38 7.79 -2.03 26.54
N VAL A 39 8.84 -1.85 27.36
CA VAL A 39 9.85 -0.78 27.25
C VAL A 39 11.08 -1.23 26.43
N SER A 40 11.08 -2.42 25.86
CA SER A 40 12.22 -2.95 25.10
C SER A 40 12.29 -2.30 23.72
N CYS A 41 13.33 -1.50 23.48
CA CYS A 41 13.62 -0.85 22.19
C CYS A 41 14.34 -1.81 21.22
N GLY A 42 13.90 -3.06 21.19
CA GLY A 42 14.48 -4.09 20.34
C GLY A 42 13.93 -4.05 18.91
N THR A 43 14.56 -4.81 18.01
CA THR A 43 14.13 -4.96 16.61
C THR A 43 12.81 -5.75 16.43
N GLU A 44 12.21 -6.21 17.53
CA GLU A 44 10.95 -6.94 17.55
C GLU A 44 9.75 -6.05 17.22
N ARG A 45 8.74 -6.64 16.58
CA ARG A 45 7.61 -5.89 16.04
C ARG A 45 6.48 -5.73 17.06
N GLN A 46 6.43 -4.59 17.71
CA GLN A 46 5.43 -4.29 18.74
C GLN A 46 4.07 -3.96 18.12
N THR A 47 3.00 -4.50 18.70
CA THR A 47 1.62 -4.37 18.20
C THR A 47 0.65 -4.09 19.36
N PRO A 48 0.25 -2.83 19.60
CA PRO A 48 -0.57 -2.44 20.74
C PRO A 48 -2.02 -2.98 20.71
N LEU A 49 -2.58 -3.14 19.50
CA LEU A 49 -3.94 -3.62 19.28
C LEU A 49 -3.97 -4.68 18.17
N THR A 50 -4.38 -5.91 18.53
CA THR A 50 -4.46 -7.05 17.61
C THR A 50 -5.85 -7.66 17.57
N PHE A 51 -6.40 -7.85 16.37
CA PHE A 51 -7.64 -8.60 16.13
C PHE A 51 -7.34 -9.98 15.53
N ARG A 52 -7.85 -11.02 16.18
CA ARG A 52 -7.72 -12.44 15.81
C ARG A 52 -9.11 -12.94 15.40
N ARG A 53 -9.39 -12.98 14.09
CA ARG A 53 -10.67 -13.40 13.47
C ARG A 53 -11.85 -12.45 13.75
N GLY A 54 -12.93 -12.61 12.98
CA GLY A 54 -14.22 -11.90 13.18
C GLY A 54 -14.51 -10.77 12.18
N ASP A 55 -15.55 -9.98 12.45
CA ASP A 55 -15.93 -8.75 11.70
C ASP A 55 -15.82 -7.53 12.62
N PHE A 56 -14.70 -6.82 12.53
CA PHE A 56 -14.41 -5.65 13.36
C PHE A 56 -14.42 -4.35 12.55
N LYS A 57 -14.99 -3.31 13.15
CA LYS A 57 -15.10 -1.98 12.55
C LYS A 57 -14.56 -0.93 13.51
N ILE A 58 -13.61 -0.09 13.10
CA ILE A 58 -13.09 1.03 13.90
C ILE A 58 -13.56 2.35 13.28
N LYS A 59 -14.25 3.20 14.07
CA LYS A 59 -14.90 4.41 13.55
C LYS A 59 -14.83 5.63 14.47
N TYR A 60 -14.83 6.82 13.86
CA TYR A 60 -15.09 8.11 14.54
C TYR A 60 -14.16 8.41 15.74
N LEU A 61 -12.85 8.14 15.60
CA LEU A 61 -11.83 8.42 16.61
C LEU A 61 -10.48 8.72 15.95
N THR A 62 -9.56 9.32 16.71
CA THR A 62 -8.14 9.42 16.35
C THR A 62 -7.37 8.29 17.03
N ILE A 63 -6.46 7.64 16.32
CA ILE A 63 -5.49 6.68 16.87
C ILE A 63 -4.10 7.30 16.79
N ARG A 64 -3.39 7.36 17.92
CA ARG A 64 -1.99 7.79 17.97
C ARG A 64 -1.10 6.59 18.17
N ALA A 65 -0.23 6.30 17.22
CA ALA A 65 0.82 5.29 17.36
C ALA A 65 2.05 5.95 17.98
N LEU A 66 2.25 5.71 19.27
CA LEU A 66 3.32 6.31 20.06
C LEU A 66 4.48 5.31 20.20
N SER A 67 5.71 5.82 20.29
CA SER A 67 6.89 5.05 20.69
C SER A 67 7.33 5.46 22.08
N THR A 68 8.11 4.59 22.72
CA THR A 68 8.79 4.85 24.00
C THR A 68 10.32 4.86 23.84
N CYS A 69 10.82 4.87 22.60
CA CYS A 69 12.21 4.63 22.26
C CYS A 69 12.75 5.66 21.27
N GLN A 70 13.94 6.17 21.55
CA GLN A 70 14.69 7.09 20.68
C GLN A 70 15.70 6.30 19.83
N GLY A 71 16.08 6.80 18.66
CA GLY A 71 17.01 6.15 17.71
C GLY A 71 17.01 6.88 16.35
N THR A 72 17.16 6.17 15.22
CA THR A 72 16.96 6.76 13.86
C THR A 72 16.13 5.92 12.87
N ASP A 73 16.14 4.58 12.95
CA ASP A 73 15.63 3.71 11.86
C ASP A 73 14.17 3.19 12.05
N ASN A 74 13.19 4.11 12.06
CA ASN A 74 11.81 3.79 12.53
C ASN A 74 10.96 3.25 11.38
N SER A 75 10.15 2.21 11.65
CA SER A 75 9.20 1.66 10.68
C SER A 75 7.81 1.49 11.30
N TYR A 76 7.08 2.60 11.38
CA TYR A 76 5.67 2.64 11.76
C TYR A 76 4.77 2.05 10.67
N THR A 77 3.94 1.07 11.05
CA THR A 77 2.83 0.56 10.25
C THR A 77 1.49 0.97 10.87
N ALA A 78 0.56 1.58 10.14
CA ALA A 78 -0.74 1.96 10.71
C ALA A 78 -1.68 0.73 10.83
N ILE A 79 -1.87 0.02 9.73
CA ILE A 79 -2.76 -1.14 9.60
C ILE A 79 -1.98 -2.29 8.95
N ALA A 80 -1.98 -3.47 9.56
CA ALA A 80 -1.34 -4.66 9.00
C ALA A 80 -2.23 -5.90 9.01
N LEU A 81 -2.43 -6.52 7.85
CA LEU A 81 -3.19 -7.77 7.68
C LEU A 81 -2.27 -8.85 7.11
N TYR A 82 -2.14 -9.95 7.84
CA TYR A 82 -1.21 -11.03 7.47
C TYR A 82 -1.84 -12.42 7.51
N GLY A 83 -1.91 -13.05 6.34
CA GLY A 83 -2.07 -14.49 6.17
C GLY A 83 -0.77 -15.27 6.39
N ARG A 84 -0.90 -16.55 6.72
CA ARG A 84 0.16 -17.56 6.73
C ARG A 84 -0.06 -18.58 5.58
N PRO A 85 1.00 -19.22 5.06
CA PRO A 85 0.87 -20.25 4.04
C PRO A 85 0.18 -21.54 4.54
N LYS A 86 -0.39 -22.28 3.58
CA LYS A 86 -1.26 -23.46 3.78
C LYS A 86 -0.60 -24.62 4.54
N GLY A 87 -1.27 -25.07 5.60
CA GLY A 87 -1.13 -26.43 6.17
C GLY A 87 -2.34 -27.32 5.81
N ALA A 88 -2.19 -28.65 5.93
CA ALA A 88 -3.31 -29.58 5.79
C ALA A 88 -4.09 -29.71 7.12
N GLY A 89 -5.42 -29.73 7.06
CA GLY A 89 -6.28 -30.07 8.21
C GLY A 89 -6.87 -28.92 9.06
N CYS A 90 -6.60 -27.66 8.74
CA CYS A 90 -6.96 -26.51 9.62
C CYS A 90 -8.27 -25.81 9.22
N ASP A 91 -8.93 -25.11 10.14
CA ASP A 91 -10.08 -24.24 9.81
C ASP A 91 -9.66 -22.93 9.12
N PRO A 92 -10.56 -22.26 8.37
CA PRO A 92 -10.31 -20.94 7.78
C PRO A 92 -10.51 -19.82 8.79
N ASP A 93 -9.42 -19.12 9.13
CA ASP A 93 -9.48 -17.87 9.89
C ASP A 93 -10.03 -16.75 9.00
N VAL A 94 -11.35 -16.56 9.00
CA VAL A 94 -12.01 -15.49 8.24
C VAL A 94 -11.97 -14.17 9.03
N LEU A 95 -11.68 -13.07 8.33
CA LEU A 95 -11.59 -11.74 8.92
C LEU A 95 -12.18 -10.67 7.99
N PHE A 96 -13.11 -9.88 8.53
CA PHE A 96 -13.58 -8.64 7.92
C PHE A 96 -13.13 -7.46 8.79
N ALA A 97 -12.48 -6.48 8.17
CA ALA A 97 -11.91 -5.31 8.83
C ALA A 97 -12.42 -4.04 8.15
N ARG A 98 -13.00 -3.10 8.91
CA ARG A 98 -13.40 -1.79 8.37
C ARG A 98 -12.87 -0.63 9.20
N PHE A 99 -12.16 0.30 8.57
CA PHE A 99 -11.70 1.55 9.14
C PHE A 99 -12.44 2.71 8.47
N GLU A 100 -13.30 3.42 9.22
CA GLU A 100 -14.19 4.44 8.65
C GLU A 100 -14.14 5.76 9.43
N ARG A 101 -13.81 6.87 8.74
CA ARG A 101 -13.83 8.22 9.33
C ARG A 101 -12.97 8.34 10.58
N ILE A 102 -11.81 7.70 10.57
CA ILE A 102 -10.79 7.83 11.62
C ILE A 102 -9.67 8.79 11.20
N THR A 103 -8.87 9.22 12.17
CA THR A 103 -7.50 9.65 11.92
C THR A 103 -6.58 8.58 12.50
N MET A 104 -5.50 8.22 11.82
CA MET A 104 -4.33 7.63 12.48
C MET A 104 -3.15 8.58 12.28
N GLU A 105 -2.38 8.80 13.34
CA GLU A 105 -1.19 9.63 13.32
C GLU A 105 -0.08 9.01 14.18
N THR A 106 1.16 9.43 13.93
CA THR A 106 2.33 9.11 14.74
C THR A 106 3.20 10.35 14.85
N ASP A 107 3.70 10.62 16.04
CA ASP A 107 4.28 11.92 16.40
C ASP A 107 5.79 12.02 16.10
N GLU A 108 6.42 10.94 15.61
CA GLU A 108 7.87 10.84 15.48
C GLU A 108 8.39 10.85 14.03
N GLN A 109 9.43 11.65 13.83
CA GLN A 109 10.47 11.41 12.83
C GLN A 109 11.45 10.38 13.43
N GLU A 110 11.90 9.42 12.62
CA GLU A 110 13.20 8.70 12.73
C GLU A 110 13.69 8.34 14.17
N GLY A 111 13.49 7.08 14.59
CA GLY A 111 13.73 6.46 15.92
C GLY A 111 13.93 4.93 15.75
N GLU A 112 14.30 4.08 16.72
CA GLU A 112 14.74 2.68 16.39
C GLU A 112 13.69 1.54 16.31
N ASN A 113 12.39 1.83 16.35
CA ASN A 113 11.32 0.84 16.57
C ASN A 113 10.55 0.37 15.31
N ARG A 114 9.92 -0.82 15.42
CA ARG A 114 8.99 -1.39 14.42
C ARG A 114 7.58 -1.53 14.97
N ILE A 115 6.87 -0.43 15.14
CA ILE A 115 5.50 -0.42 15.69
C ILE A 115 4.46 -0.72 14.59
N THR A 116 3.43 -1.48 14.94
CA THR A 116 2.23 -1.70 14.11
C THR A 116 1.00 -1.36 14.93
N ALA A 117 0.38 -0.22 14.63
CA ALA A 117 -0.66 0.37 15.48
C ALA A 117 -1.87 -0.58 15.62
N VAL A 118 -2.46 -0.99 14.50
CA VAL A 118 -3.50 -2.02 14.46
C VAL A 118 -3.07 -3.17 13.58
N ARG A 119 -3.10 -4.38 14.12
CA ARG A 119 -2.92 -5.62 13.37
C ARG A 119 -4.20 -6.41 13.33
N ALA A 120 -4.42 -7.12 12.22
CA ALA A 120 -5.38 -8.20 12.17
C ALA A 120 -4.82 -9.45 11.47
N GLY A 121 -5.28 -10.63 11.90
CA GLY A 121 -4.87 -11.93 11.36
C GLY A 121 -4.00 -12.75 12.31
N ALA A 122 -3.56 -13.91 11.83
CA ALA A 122 -2.85 -14.93 12.62
C ALA A 122 -1.53 -14.42 13.23
N GLU A 123 -1.07 -15.12 14.27
CA GLU A 123 0.04 -14.76 15.16
C GLU A 123 1.37 -14.39 14.45
N ALA A 124 2.20 -13.53 15.05
CA ALA A 124 3.55 -13.27 14.51
C ALA A 124 4.51 -14.35 15.02
N ALA A 125 4.74 -15.34 14.17
CA ALA A 125 5.88 -16.22 14.31
C ALA A 125 6.46 -16.40 12.91
N PHE A 126 7.74 -16.04 12.74
CA PHE A 126 8.53 -16.41 11.57
C PHE A 126 9.06 -17.85 11.68
N THR A 127 8.71 -18.57 12.74
CA THR A 127 9.05 -19.97 12.97
C THR A 127 8.00 -20.90 12.37
N LEU A 128 8.51 -21.98 11.78
CA LEU A 128 7.76 -23.02 11.10
C LEU A 128 7.14 -23.95 12.13
N ASP A 129 5.80 -24.00 12.20
CA ASP A 129 5.08 -25.24 11.88
C ASP A 129 3.58 -24.99 11.66
N GLY A 130 2.95 -25.89 10.92
CA GLY A 130 1.69 -25.61 10.23
C GLY A 130 0.45 -25.61 11.12
N CYS A 131 -0.33 -24.50 11.07
CA CYS A 131 -1.79 -24.53 11.20
C CYS A 131 -2.43 -23.21 10.74
N SER A 132 -2.60 -23.00 9.43
CA SER A 132 -3.41 -21.89 8.89
C SER A 132 -3.91 -22.20 7.48
N ARG A 133 -5.20 -21.98 7.22
CA ARG A 133 -5.69 -21.68 5.86
C ARG A 133 -5.66 -20.15 5.67
N PHE A 134 -5.63 -19.70 4.42
CA PHE A 134 -5.53 -18.27 4.10
C PHE A 134 -6.69 -17.47 4.70
N LEU A 135 -6.40 -16.23 5.13
CA LEU A 135 -7.41 -15.27 5.57
C LEU A 135 -8.24 -14.81 4.35
N LEU A 136 -9.28 -15.58 4.05
CA LEU A 136 -10.34 -15.21 3.10
C LEU A 136 -11.20 -14.15 3.79
N GLY A 137 -11.18 -12.92 3.29
CA GLY A 137 -11.71 -11.78 4.04
C GLY A 137 -11.77 -10.49 3.25
N LYS A 138 -12.10 -9.40 3.95
CA LYS A 138 -12.16 -8.05 3.37
C LYS A 138 -11.49 -7.02 4.26
N LEU A 139 -10.77 -6.10 3.63
CA LEU A 139 -10.36 -4.82 4.22
C LEU A 139 -11.11 -3.67 3.53
N ASP A 140 -11.88 -2.91 4.30
CA ASP A 140 -12.46 -1.63 3.88
C ASP A 140 -11.75 -0.48 4.62
N VAL A 141 -11.15 0.48 3.90
CA VAL A 141 -10.61 1.72 4.48
C VAL A 141 -11.22 2.93 3.80
N TRP A 142 -12.00 3.72 4.54
CA TRP A 142 -12.89 4.73 3.97
C TRP A 142 -12.88 6.06 4.73
N ARG A 143 -12.79 7.19 3.99
CA ARG A 143 -12.95 8.56 4.53
C ARG A 143 -12.03 8.86 5.72
N SER A 144 -10.87 8.21 5.78
CA SER A 144 -9.94 8.27 6.90
C SER A 144 -8.69 9.09 6.54
N THR A 145 -8.01 9.59 7.57
CA THR A 145 -6.78 10.37 7.42
C THR A 145 -5.63 9.61 8.08
N PHE A 146 -4.48 9.53 7.41
CA PHE A 146 -3.29 8.84 7.90
C PHE A 146 -2.09 9.77 7.79
N ARG A 147 -1.29 9.88 8.87
CA ARG A 147 -0.21 10.86 8.98
C ARG A 147 1.08 10.23 9.48
N GLY A 148 2.21 10.62 8.89
CA GLY A 148 3.54 10.32 9.44
C GLY A 148 4.04 8.86 9.32
N PHE A 149 3.21 7.90 8.90
CA PHE A 149 3.61 6.48 8.82
C PHE A 149 4.59 6.17 7.68
N ASN A 150 5.55 5.28 7.95
CA ASN A 150 6.40 4.70 6.91
C ASN A 150 5.60 3.75 6.00
N ARG A 151 4.64 3.01 6.57
CA ARG A 151 3.70 2.15 5.83
C ARG A 151 2.30 2.33 6.40
N VAL A 152 1.32 2.74 5.60
CA VAL A 152 -0.03 2.92 6.15
C VAL A 152 -0.77 1.58 6.17
N ILE A 153 -0.99 0.96 5.03
CA ILE A 153 -1.66 -0.35 4.93
C ILE A 153 -0.70 -1.39 4.38
N ALA A 154 -0.41 -2.44 5.15
CA ALA A 154 0.35 -3.60 4.70
C ALA A 154 -0.56 -4.83 4.66
N ALA A 155 -0.94 -5.31 3.47
CA ALA A 155 -1.93 -6.37 3.28
C ALA A 155 -1.35 -7.59 2.54
N ARG A 156 -1.44 -8.76 3.19
CA ARG A 156 -1.02 -10.07 2.64
C ARG A 156 -2.14 -11.10 2.76
N MET A 157 -3.08 -11.05 1.83
CA MET A 157 -4.23 -11.95 1.72
C MET A 157 -4.19 -12.68 0.37
N GLN A 158 -4.84 -13.84 0.27
CA GLN A 158 -4.81 -14.69 -0.93
C GLN A 158 -6.21 -15.24 -1.21
N GLY A 159 -6.41 -15.78 -2.42
CA GLY A 159 -7.65 -16.44 -2.83
C GLY A 159 -8.80 -15.47 -3.04
N HIS A 160 -8.57 -14.37 -3.75
CA HIS A 160 -9.57 -13.33 -4.07
C HIS A 160 -10.22 -12.68 -2.83
N ALA A 161 -9.48 -12.61 -1.72
CA ALA A 161 -9.79 -11.66 -0.65
C ALA A 161 -9.81 -10.22 -1.22
N THR A 162 -10.59 -9.32 -0.63
CA THR A 162 -10.82 -7.98 -1.20
C THR A 162 -10.23 -6.86 -0.35
N VAL A 163 -9.64 -5.86 -1.01
CA VAL A 163 -9.11 -4.64 -0.38
C VAL A 163 -9.73 -3.42 -1.06
N ASP A 164 -10.62 -2.72 -0.37
CA ASP A 164 -11.22 -1.46 -0.84
C ASP A 164 -10.68 -0.28 -0.02
N ILE A 165 -9.91 0.60 -0.66
CA ILE A 165 -9.31 1.80 -0.07
C ILE A 165 -9.87 3.01 -0.81
N SER A 166 -10.81 3.74 -0.20
CA SER A 166 -11.47 4.86 -0.88
C SER A 166 -11.63 6.16 -0.09
N ASN A 167 -11.53 7.29 -0.79
CA ASN A 167 -11.78 8.62 -0.24
C ASN A 167 -10.92 8.97 0.99
N ASN A 168 -9.72 8.42 1.12
CA ASN A 168 -8.81 8.66 2.24
C ASN A 168 -7.81 9.77 1.93
N ARG A 169 -7.14 10.28 2.96
CA ARG A 169 -5.99 11.19 2.86
C ARG A 169 -4.77 10.54 3.51
N PHE A 170 -3.71 10.36 2.74
CA PHE A 170 -2.42 9.85 3.18
C PHE A 170 -1.42 11.01 3.11
N GLU A 171 -1.11 11.58 4.27
CA GLU A 171 -0.37 12.84 4.41
C GLU A 171 1.01 12.53 5.02
N ASN A 172 2.08 12.92 4.33
CA ASN A 172 3.47 12.64 4.73
C ASN A 172 3.77 11.15 5.05
N CYS A 173 3.25 10.23 4.23
CA CYS A 173 3.49 8.80 4.34
C CYS A 173 4.49 8.29 3.28
N THR A 174 5.48 7.48 3.69
CA THR A 174 6.52 6.91 2.79
C THR A 174 5.98 5.81 1.87
N ASN A 175 4.92 5.13 2.31
CA ASN A 175 4.15 4.20 1.51
C ASN A 175 2.73 4.11 2.08
N ALA A 176 1.70 4.33 1.27
CA ALA A 176 0.32 4.28 1.72
C ALA A 176 -0.27 2.86 1.60
N PHE A 177 0.08 2.13 0.55
CA PHE A 177 -0.33 0.74 0.39
C PHE A 177 0.81 -0.15 -0.05
N ASN A 178 1.01 -1.26 0.66
CA ASN A 178 1.94 -2.32 0.28
C ASN A 178 1.28 -3.70 0.34
N THR A 179 1.52 -4.49 -0.71
CA THR A 179 1.24 -5.93 -0.72
C THR A 179 2.52 -6.73 -0.88
N ASP A 180 2.52 -7.97 -0.41
CA ASP A 180 3.62 -8.93 -0.57
C ASP A 180 3.06 -10.34 -0.33
N LEU A 181 3.42 -11.32 -1.15
CA LEU A 181 2.86 -12.68 -1.08
C LEU A 181 1.31 -12.72 -1.12
N ALA A 182 0.69 -11.86 -1.93
CA ALA A 182 -0.77 -11.67 -1.99
C ALA A 182 -1.38 -12.08 -3.34
N SER A 183 -2.63 -12.53 -3.33
CA SER A 183 -3.51 -12.75 -4.51
C SER A 183 -4.92 -12.22 -4.21
N GLN A 184 -4.95 -10.98 -3.76
CA GLN A 184 -6.14 -10.25 -3.32
C GLN A 184 -6.55 -9.23 -4.40
N ASP A 185 -7.85 -9.10 -4.64
CA ASP A 185 -8.38 -8.07 -5.52
C ASP A 185 -8.37 -6.73 -4.77
N THR A 186 -7.90 -5.67 -5.42
CA THR A 186 -7.56 -4.40 -4.77
C THR A 186 -8.14 -3.22 -5.53
N SER A 187 -8.91 -2.37 -4.84
CA SER A 187 -9.51 -1.15 -5.36
C SER A 187 -9.04 0.06 -4.54
N ILE A 188 -8.33 1.00 -5.19
CA ILE A 188 -7.77 2.21 -4.59
C ILE A 188 -8.38 3.41 -5.34
N VAL A 189 -9.45 4.00 -4.79
CA VAL A 189 -10.28 4.96 -5.52
C VAL A 189 -10.53 6.28 -4.78
N GLY A 190 -10.25 7.41 -5.43
CA GLY A 190 -10.61 8.73 -4.91
C GLY A 190 -9.79 9.18 -3.70
N ASN A 191 -8.59 8.65 -3.50
CA ASN A 191 -7.72 9.00 -2.37
C ASN A 191 -6.78 10.15 -2.72
N TYR A 192 -6.33 10.88 -1.70
CA TYR A 192 -5.25 11.85 -1.78
C TYR A 192 -3.98 11.25 -1.15
N PHE A 193 -2.87 11.31 -1.88
CA PHE A 193 -1.52 10.96 -1.43
C PHE A 193 -0.66 12.20 -1.59
N GLY A 194 -0.01 12.69 -0.54
CA GLY A 194 0.80 13.90 -0.65
C GLY A 194 1.38 14.40 0.67
N PRO A 195 1.90 15.63 0.70
CA PRO A 195 2.31 16.28 1.93
C PRO A 195 1.10 16.54 2.87
N ASP A 196 1.37 16.81 4.15
CA ASP A 196 0.41 17.55 4.98
C ASP A 196 0.51 19.06 4.67
N ALA A 197 -0.24 19.88 5.42
CA ALA A 197 -0.25 21.33 5.21
C ALA A 197 1.05 22.04 5.68
N GLU A 198 1.95 21.35 6.37
CA GLU A 198 3.04 21.96 7.16
C GLU A 198 4.44 21.46 6.73
N SER A 199 4.56 20.31 6.06
CA SER A 199 5.84 19.74 5.62
C SER A 199 5.80 19.15 4.21
N ARG A 200 6.84 19.46 3.41
CA ARG A 200 7.03 19.01 2.02
C ARG A 200 8.00 17.83 1.85
N SER A 201 8.56 17.27 2.91
CA SER A 201 9.68 16.33 2.81
C SER A 201 9.30 14.89 3.17
N ARG A 202 9.07 14.05 2.15
CA ARG A 202 9.28 12.59 2.20
C ARG A 202 9.38 12.01 0.78
N ARG A 203 10.41 11.20 0.56
CA ARG A 203 10.49 10.29 -0.61
C ARG A 203 9.44 9.21 -0.43
N SER A 204 8.64 8.89 -1.45
CA SER A 204 7.50 7.98 -1.28
C SER A 204 7.21 7.15 -2.52
N VAL A 205 6.91 5.87 -2.31
CA VAL A 205 6.21 5.03 -3.27
C VAL A 205 4.81 4.87 -2.73
N ALA A 206 3.85 5.61 -3.27
CA ALA A 206 2.51 5.69 -2.68
C ALA A 206 1.83 4.31 -2.64
N ILE A 207 1.90 3.57 -3.75
CA ILE A 207 1.33 2.23 -3.90
C ILE A 207 2.42 1.27 -4.39
N ALA A 208 2.68 0.20 -3.63
CA ALA A 208 3.66 -0.84 -3.96
C ALA A 208 3.01 -2.24 -3.93
N HIS A 209 2.71 -2.80 -5.10
CA HIS A 209 2.12 -4.12 -5.22
C HIS A 209 3.18 -5.21 -5.41
N GLY A 210 3.23 -6.19 -4.51
CA GLY A 210 4.36 -7.12 -4.38
C GLY A 210 4.08 -8.60 -4.61
N ARG A 211 5.03 -9.41 -4.14
CA ARG A 211 5.41 -10.72 -4.68
C ARG A 211 4.44 -11.86 -4.35
N ALA A 212 3.29 -12.04 -5.03
CA ALA A 212 2.55 -13.30 -5.03
C ALA A 212 3.51 -14.53 -5.13
N ARG A 213 3.34 -15.55 -4.28
CA ARG A 213 4.21 -16.75 -4.26
C ARG A 213 3.67 -17.89 -5.15
N ASN A 214 2.39 -17.81 -5.50
CA ASN A 214 1.66 -18.68 -6.42
C ASN A 214 0.98 -17.77 -7.47
N PHE A 215 0.82 -18.27 -8.68
CA PHE A 215 0.41 -17.52 -9.88
C PHE A 215 -1.11 -17.24 -9.96
N ASP A 216 -1.76 -16.98 -8.83
CA ASP A 216 -3.20 -16.65 -8.82
C ASP A 216 -3.40 -15.23 -9.40
N PRO A 217 -4.14 -15.06 -10.53
CA PRO A 217 -4.43 -13.74 -11.07
C PRO A 217 -5.29 -12.91 -10.12
N ASN A 218 -5.06 -11.61 -10.05
CA ASN A 218 -5.89 -10.67 -9.30
C ASN A 218 -6.18 -9.38 -10.09
N ASP A 219 -7.21 -8.66 -9.68
CA ASP A 219 -7.60 -7.35 -10.21
C ASP A 219 -7.04 -6.23 -9.32
N ILE A 220 -6.40 -5.22 -9.92
CA ILE A 220 -5.79 -4.09 -9.22
C ILE A 220 -6.25 -2.80 -9.90
N ARG A 221 -7.12 -2.05 -9.24
CA ARG A 221 -7.67 -0.79 -9.76
C ARG A 221 -7.16 0.39 -8.94
N VAL A 222 -6.53 1.34 -9.61
CA VAL A 222 -6.04 2.60 -9.04
C VAL A 222 -6.69 3.73 -9.84
N GLU A 223 -7.82 4.25 -9.35
CA GLU A 223 -8.64 5.20 -10.09
C GLU A 223 -8.96 6.52 -9.37
N ARG A 224 -9.01 7.62 -10.12
CA ARG A 224 -9.50 8.93 -9.62
C ARG A 224 -8.76 9.44 -8.37
N ASN A 225 -7.53 8.99 -8.13
CA ASN A 225 -6.72 9.46 -7.01
C ASN A 225 -5.95 10.73 -7.38
N THR A 226 -5.54 11.48 -6.36
CA THR A 226 -4.61 12.59 -6.48
C THR A 226 -3.30 12.21 -5.80
N PHE A 227 -2.19 12.26 -6.53
CA PHE A 227 -0.85 12.05 -6.02
C PHE A 227 -0.06 13.35 -6.16
N ILE A 228 0.44 13.88 -5.05
CA ILE A 228 1.41 14.98 -5.01
C ILE A 228 2.73 14.36 -4.54
N LEU A 229 3.65 14.14 -5.49
CA LEU A 229 4.87 13.37 -5.29
C LEU A 229 6.09 14.29 -5.21
N ASN A 230 6.76 14.26 -4.06
CA ASN A 230 7.93 15.09 -3.82
C ASN A 230 9.22 14.26 -3.94
N GLN A 231 10.27 14.85 -4.52
CA GLN A 231 11.63 14.26 -4.60
C GLN A 231 11.70 12.88 -5.27
N GLY A 232 11.05 12.71 -6.42
CA GLY A 232 11.17 11.49 -7.22
C GLY A 232 10.54 10.26 -6.56
N GLY A 233 9.31 10.41 -6.08
CA GLY A 233 8.46 9.29 -5.74
C GLY A 233 7.84 8.60 -6.97
N SER A 234 7.16 7.48 -6.73
CA SER A 234 6.29 6.80 -7.70
C SER A 234 4.86 6.74 -7.18
N ALA A 235 3.88 7.00 -8.05
CA ALA A 235 2.46 6.84 -7.72
C ALA A 235 2.14 5.35 -7.53
N PHE A 236 2.68 4.51 -8.42
CA PHE A 236 2.46 3.08 -8.44
C PHE A 236 3.74 2.33 -8.85
N THR A 237 4.07 1.26 -8.13
CA THR A 237 5.03 0.25 -8.58
C THR A 237 4.45 -1.14 -8.36
N THR A 238 4.65 -2.04 -9.32
CA THR A 238 4.74 -3.47 -9.00
C THR A 238 6.17 -3.80 -8.54
N VAL A 239 6.36 -4.96 -7.89
CA VAL A 239 7.68 -5.45 -7.46
C VAL A 239 7.78 -6.95 -7.73
N GLY A 240 8.62 -7.31 -8.70
CA GLY A 240 8.96 -8.68 -9.08
C GLY A 240 9.98 -9.33 -8.14
N ARG A 241 10.48 -10.48 -8.57
CA ARG A 241 11.75 -11.05 -8.09
C ARG A 241 12.70 -11.10 -9.28
N ALA A 242 13.96 -10.75 -9.09
CA ALA A 242 14.99 -10.83 -10.14
C ALA A 242 15.19 -12.26 -10.70
N GLU A 243 14.73 -13.28 -9.97
CA GLU A 243 14.73 -14.70 -10.37
C GLU A 243 13.43 -15.11 -11.09
N ASP A 244 12.29 -14.45 -10.84
CA ASP A 244 10.98 -14.74 -11.41
C ASP A 244 10.74 -13.91 -12.69
N ILE A 245 11.50 -14.22 -13.74
CA ILE A 245 11.44 -13.53 -15.05
C ILE A 245 10.16 -13.82 -15.86
N THR A 246 9.32 -14.78 -15.43
CA THR A 246 8.02 -15.07 -16.06
C THR A 246 7.01 -14.00 -15.64
N PRO A 247 6.48 -13.19 -16.56
CA PRO A 247 5.52 -12.14 -16.21
C PRO A 247 4.22 -12.73 -15.66
N ARG A 248 3.62 -12.00 -14.72
CA ARG A 248 2.37 -12.36 -14.07
C ARG A 248 1.18 -11.81 -14.85
N GLN A 249 0.13 -12.60 -15.01
CA GLN A 249 -1.15 -12.09 -15.50
C GLN A 249 -1.96 -11.56 -14.32
N SER A 250 -2.25 -10.25 -14.32
CA SER A 250 -3.12 -9.60 -13.34
C SER A 250 -3.80 -8.43 -14.03
N ALA A 251 -5.09 -8.20 -13.81
CA ALA A 251 -5.80 -7.10 -14.46
C ALA A 251 -5.45 -5.78 -13.76
N ILE A 252 -4.38 -5.11 -14.18
CA ILE A 252 -3.97 -3.82 -13.61
C ILE A 252 -4.63 -2.68 -14.37
N THR A 253 -5.46 -1.89 -13.68
CA THR A 253 -6.08 -0.67 -14.22
C THR A 253 -5.59 0.55 -13.44
N ILE A 254 -4.88 1.48 -14.09
CA ILE A 254 -4.45 2.76 -13.53
C ILE A 254 -5.10 3.87 -14.35
N ALA A 255 -6.19 4.46 -13.84
CA ALA A 255 -7.05 5.30 -14.67
C ALA A 255 -7.59 6.58 -14.02
N ASN A 256 -7.63 7.67 -14.79
CA ASN A 256 -8.22 8.96 -14.39
C ASN A 256 -7.57 9.57 -13.13
N ASN A 257 -6.29 9.30 -12.86
CA ASN A 257 -5.57 9.88 -11.72
C ASN A 257 -4.94 11.23 -12.09
N LEU A 258 -4.86 12.14 -11.11
CA LEU A 258 -4.02 13.34 -11.16
C LEU A 258 -2.70 13.03 -10.45
N ILE A 259 -1.57 13.24 -11.11
CA ILE A 259 -0.23 13.01 -10.56
C ILE A 259 0.63 14.26 -10.77
N GLU A 260 0.84 15.03 -9.71
CA GLU A 260 1.75 16.16 -9.70
C GLU A 260 3.10 15.74 -9.10
N ILE A 261 4.19 16.14 -9.74
CA ILE A 261 5.56 15.78 -9.34
C ILE A 261 6.34 17.06 -9.07
N GLU A 262 6.48 17.43 -7.80
CA GLU A 262 7.24 18.63 -7.41
C GLU A 262 8.72 18.46 -7.81
N GLN A 263 9.27 19.47 -8.50
CA GLN A 263 10.68 19.46 -8.92
C GLN A 263 11.64 19.34 -7.74
N SER A 264 12.49 18.32 -7.76
CA SER A 264 13.78 18.33 -7.07
C SER A 264 14.91 18.67 -8.03
N ALA A 265 16.04 19.17 -7.50
CA ALA A 265 17.26 19.37 -8.28
C ALA A 265 17.82 18.01 -8.76
N GLY A 266 17.47 17.64 -9.99
CA GLY A 266 17.87 16.38 -10.64
C GLY A 266 16.78 15.30 -10.59
N PRO A 267 16.72 14.42 -11.61
CA PRO A 267 15.71 13.37 -11.71
C PRO A 267 16.04 12.19 -10.78
N THR A 268 15.22 12.01 -9.74
CA THR A 268 15.44 11.03 -8.67
C THR A 268 14.53 9.80 -8.75
N SER A 269 13.35 9.86 -9.39
CA SER A 269 12.55 8.67 -9.74
C SER A 269 12.96 8.11 -11.10
N VAL A 270 13.00 6.77 -11.18
CA VAL A 270 13.12 6.07 -12.47
C VAL A 270 11.81 6.17 -13.25
N ALA A 271 10.65 6.05 -12.60
CA ALA A 271 9.34 6.24 -13.23
C ALA A 271 8.22 6.66 -12.26
N VAL A 272 7.17 7.29 -12.80
CA VAL A 272 5.94 7.62 -12.05
C VAL A 272 5.08 6.38 -11.83
N ILE A 273 4.90 5.60 -12.89
CA ILE A 273 4.30 4.26 -12.88
C ILE A 273 5.40 3.27 -13.27
N ASN A 274 5.71 2.31 -12.41
CA ASN A 274 6.67 1.24 -12.70
C ASN A 274 5.98 -0.13 -12.71
N ILE A 275 6.10 -0.84 -13.82
CA ILE A 275 5.56 -2.18 -14.05
C ILE A 275 6.74 -3.14 -14.21
N ASP A 276 7.12 -3.74 -13.07
CA ASP A 276 8.12 -4.80 -12.93
C ASP A 276 7.42 -6.17 -12.91
N ALA A 277 7.65 -7.00 -13.94
CA ALA A 277 7.21 -8.40 -14.08
C ALA A 277 5.68 -8.68 -14.17
N TYR A 278 4.90 -7.81 -14.82
CA TYR A 278 3.45 -8.00 -15.06
C TYR A 278 3.03 -7.80 -16.52
N ASN A 279 2.09 -8.64 -16.98
CA ASN A 279 1.40 -8.58 -18.28
C ASN A 279 -0.11 -8.40 -18.07
N GLY A 280 -0.75 -7.76 -19.05
CA GLY A 280 -2.17 -7.45 -19.02
C GLY A 280 -2.47 -6.21 -18.20
N GLY A 281 -3.04 -5.18 -18.83
CA GLY A 281 -3.49 -4.01 -18.07
C GLY A 281 -3.87 -2.80 -18.92
N VAL A 282 -4.32 -1.76 -18.23
CA VAL A 282 -4.80 -0.51 -18.82
C VAL A 282 -4.25 0.67 -18.03
N ILE A 283 -3.51 1.56 -18.69
CA ILE A 283 -3.08 2.85 -18.15
C ILE A 283 -3.79 3.93 -18.98
N LYS A 284 -4.79 4.63 -18.42
CA LYS A 284 -5.59 5.58 -19.22
C LYS A 284 -6.07 6.85 -18.54
N ASN A 285 -6.21 7.91 -19.32
CA ASN A 285 -6.78 9.19 -18.87
C ASN A 285 -6.09 9.79 -17.63
N ASN A 286 -4.83 9.43 -17.36
CA ASN A 286 -4.07 10.02 -16.25
C ASN A 286 -3.50 11.36 -16.70
N LEU A 287 -3.56 12.35 -15.82
CA LEU A 287 -2.93 13.67 -16.02
C LEU A 287 -1.70 13.76 -15.13
N MET A 288 -0.51 13.78 -15.73
CA MET A 288 0.76 13.96 -15.04
C MET A 288 1.31 15.36 -15.28
N THR A 289 1.77 16.02 -14.22
CA THR A 289 2.39 17.35 -14.28
C THR A 289 3.72 17.37 -13.53
N GLY A 290 4.64 18.21 -13.99
CA GLY A 290 6.01 18.29 -13.45
C GLY A 290 7.03 17.43 -14.20
N THR A 291 8.31 17.70 -13.95
CA THR A 291 9.43 17.24 -14.80
C THR A 291 10.53 16.51 -14.00
N ALA A 292 10.23 16.00 -12.81
CA ALA A 292 11.24 15.40 -11.92
C ALA A 292 11.44 13.88 -12.12
N ALA A 293 10.58 13.23 -12.90
CA ALA A 293 10.70 11.81 -13.22
C ALA A 293 11.50 11.62 -14.52
N ARG A 294 12.19 10.48 -14.66
CA ARG A 294 12.82 10.12 -15.95
C ARG A 294 11.81 9.60 -16.97
N ASN A 295 10.77 8.91 -16.51
CA ASN A 295 9.75 8.26 -17.34
C ASN A 295 8.37 8.44 -16.70
N GLY A 296 7.32 8.66 -17.50
CA GLY A 296 5.92 8.59 -17.05
C GLY A 296 5.51 7.15 -16.75
N VAL A 297 5.89 6.22 -17.62
CA VAL A 297 5.72 4.77 -17.42
C VAL A 297 7.03 4.05 -17.73
N LEU A 298 7.39 3.10 -16.88
CA LEU A 298 8.47 2.14 -17.13
C LEU A 298 7.91 0.71 -17.05
N PHE A 299 8.19 -0.09 -18.08
CA PHE A 299 8.04 -1.55 -18.05
C PHE A 299 9.42 -2.18 -17.93
N SER A 300 9.61 -3.08 -16.95
CA SER A 300 10.92 -3.68 -16.65
C SER A 300 10.77 -5.09 -16.04
N GLY A 301 11.90 -5.76 -15.80
CA GLY A 301 11.99 -6.97 -14.95
C GLY A 301 11.43 -8.28 -15.52
N ALA A 302 10.67 -8.24 -16.62
CA ALA A 302 10.08 -9.41 -17.27
C ALA A 302 10.93 -9.96 -18.43
N ARG A 303 10.72 -11.24 -18.80
CA ARG A 303 11.13 -11.80 -20.11
C ARG A 303 10.15 -11.52 -21.25
N MET A 304 8.96 -10.99 -20.94
CA MET A 304 7.96 -10.62 -21.93
C MET A 304 7.11 -9.48 -21.35
N ILE A 305 6.78 -8.49 -22.16
CA ILE A 305 5.88 -7.38 -21.80
C ILE A 305 4.74 -7.37 -22.82
N ASP A 306 3.52 -7.67 -22.38
CA ASP A 306 2.41 -8.02 -23.26
C ASP A 306 1.04 -7.64 -22.68
N GLY A 307 0.05 -7.41 -23.55
CA GLY A 307 -1.35 -7.17 -23.20
C GLY A 307 -1.66 -5.82 -22.54
N TRP A 308 -0.82 -4.80 -22.74
CA TRP A 308 -1.05 -3.47 -22.17
C TRP A 308 -1.76 -2.52 -23.15
N LEU A 309 -2.79 -1.81 -22.65
CA LEU A 309 -3.41 -0.67 -23.31
C LEU A 309 -2.99 0.64 -22.62
N ILE A 310 -2.39 1.56 -23.37
CA ILE A 310 -1.97 2.88 -22.90
C ILE A 310 -2.66 3.95 -23.75
N ASP A 311 -3.64 4.66 -23.21
CA ASP A 311 -4.53 5.53 -24.00
C ASP A 311 -5.03 6.77 -23.24
N GLY A 312 -5.21 7.89 -23.94
CA GLY A 312 -5.75 9.14 -23.39
C GLY A 312 -4.96 9.79 -22.24
N ASN A 313 -3.71 9.38 -21.96
CA ASN A 313 -2.91 9.99 -20.90
C ASN A 313 -2.18 11.26 -21.36
N ASP A 314 -2.05 12.22 -20.46
CA ASP A 314 -1.07 13.30 -20.56
C ASP A 314 0.09 13.00 -19.59
N PHE A 315 1.27 12.75 -20.13
CA PHE A 315 2.47 12.44 -19.34
C PHE A 315 3.30 13.68 -18.97
N GLY A 316 2.86 14.89 -19.30
CA GLY A 316 3.60 16.13 -19.02
C GLY A 316 4.96 16.20 -19.73
N GLY A 317 5.11 15.48 -20.84
CA GLY A 317 6.37 15.33 -21.60
C GLY A 317 7.33 14.24 -21.10
N ASN A 318 6.96 13.43 -20.09
CA ASN A 318 7.81 12.34 -19.58
C ASN A 318 7.63 11.05 -20.42
N PRO A 319 8.71 10.36 -20.87
CA PRO A 319 8.66 9.20 -21.79
C PRO A 319 7.93 7.97 -21.24
N ILE A 320 7.39 7.14 -22.16
CA ILE A 320 7.07 5.73 -21.89
C ILE A 320 8.32 4.94 -22.27
N ARG A 321 8.85 4.13 -21.34
CA ARG A 321 10.05 3.34 -21.56
C ARG A 321 9.77 1.86 -21.36
N PHE A 322 10.23 1.06 -22.31
CA PHE A 322 10.35 -0.38 -22.18
C PHE A 322 11.82 -0.69 -21.98
N ASP A 323 12.15 -1.26 -20.81
CA ASP A 323 13.50 -1.62 -20.39
C ASP A 323 13.60 -3.15 -20.25
N PRO A 324 13.69 -3.87 -21.38
CA PRO A 324 13.74 -5.32 -21.42
C PRO A 324 15.06 -5.88 -20.87
N TYR A 325 14.98 -7.02 -20.17
CA TYR A 325 16.13 -7.93 -20.10
C TYR A 325 16.55 -8.38 -21.52
N ILE A 326 17.83 -8.74 -21.68
CA ILE A 326 18.35 -9.31 -22.93
C ILE A 326 17.51 -10.54 -23.32
N GLY A 327 16.94 -10.52 -24.54
CA GLY A 327 16.10 -11.60 -25.08
C GLY A 327 14.60 -11.52 -24.76
N VAL A 328 14.07 -10.34 -24.42
CA VAL A 328 12.63 -10.13 -24.20
C VAL A 328 11.82 -10.06 -25.50
N THR A 329 10.61 -10.61 -25.44
CA THR A 329 9.56 -10.35 -26.44
C THR A 329 8.62 -9.24 -25.97
N ILE A 330 8.44 -8.20 -26.77
CA ILE A 330 7.38 -7.20 -26.59
C ILE A 330 6.19 -7.67 -27.45
N GLY A 331 5.05 -7.93 -26.81
CA GLY A 331 3.86 -8.52 -27.42
C GLY A 331 2.82 -7.48 -27.88
N ASP A 332 1.55 -7.89 -27.83
CA ASP A 332 0.36 -7.16 -28.26
C ASP A 332 0.03 -6.01 -27.28
N ASN A 333 0.86 -4.96 -27.32
CA ASN A 333 0.69 -3.73 -26.55
C ASN A 333 0.13 -2.63 -27.46
N PHE A 334 -0.98 -2.03 -27.06
CA PHE A 334 -1.65 -0.95 -27.77
C PHE A 334 -1.34 0.39 -27.10
N ILE A 335 -0.67 1.28 -27.83
CA ILE A 335 -0.43 2.67 -27.42
C ILE A 335 -1.28 3.55 -28.33
N GLY A 336 -2.17 4.36 -27.74
CA GLY A 336 -3.09 5.23 -28.46
C GLY A 336 -2.38 6.33 -29.26
N GLU A 337 -3.12 6.96 -30.18
CA GLU A 337 -2.68 8.18 -30.84
C GLU A 337 -2.49 9.31 -29.82
N ASP A 338 -1.61 10.26 -30.12
CA ASP A 338 -1.29 11.43 -29.28
C ASP A 338 -0.91 11.13 -27.80
N GLN A 339 -0.42 9.92 -27.49
CA GLN A 339 0.32 9.64 -26.24
C GLN A 339 1.70 10.32 -26.27
N ASN A 340 1.69 11.67 -26.32
CA ASN A 340 2.72 12.65 -26.72
C ASN A 340 4.11 12.52 -26.08
N THR A 341 4.76 11.38 -26.27
CA THR A 341 5.97 11.05 -25.54
C THR A 341 6.80 10.01 -26.28
N THR A 342 8.13 10.11 -26.15
CA THR A 342 9.04 9.20 -26.83
C THR A 342 8.87 7.80 -26.24
N VAL A 343 8.47 6.83 -27.07
CA VAL A 343 8.53 5.41 -26.72
C VAL A 343 9.97 4.94 -26.90
N ILE A 344 10.64 4.60 -25.80
CA ILE A 344 12.04 4.17 -25.80
C ILE A 344 12.09 2.63 -25.65
N TYR A 345 12.77 1.99 -26.60
CA TYR A 345 13.14 0.57 -26.55
C TYR A 345 14.67 0.48 -26.42
N GLU A 346 15.18 0.22 -25.22
CA GLU A 346 16.61 -0.05 -25.03
C GLU A 346 16.82 -1.57 -24.93
N GLY A 347 17.21 -2.19 -26.04
CA GLY A 347 17.75 -3.55 -26.06
C GLY A 347 19.28 -3.50 -25.99
N PHE A 348 19.87 -4.32 -25.11
CA PHE A 348 21.31 -4.60 -25.04
C PHE A 348 21.64 -5.96 -25.68
#